data_AF-A0A924M6L8-F1
#
_entry.id   AF-A0A924M6L8-F1
#
_cell.length_a   1.000
_cell.length_b   1.000
_cell.length_c   1.000
_cell.angle_alpha   90.00
_cell.angle_beta   90.00
_cell.angle_gamma   90.00
#
_symmetry.space_group_name_H-M   'P 1'
#
loop_
_entity.id
_entity.type
_entity.pdbx_description
1 polymer ?
#
loop_
_entity_poly.entity_id
_entity_poly.type
_entity_poly.pdbx_seq_one_letter_code
_entity_poly.pdbx_strand_id
1 'polypeptide(L)' 'GLDVFEGEPKVHPDLLTVPNVVLTPHIASATRPTRLAMANLAADNLIAFLTGKLPFSPLNTPLAQSNRALSAPD' A
#
# COMPACT_ATOMS: atom_id res chain seq x y z
N GLY A 1 -13.35 15.88 11.17
CA GLY A 1 -11.92 16.10 10.91
C GLY A 1 -11.55 15.40 9.62
N LEU A 2 -10.54 15.89 8.92
CA LEU A 2 -10.10 15.39 7.62
C LEU A 2 -8.64 14.95 7.72
N ASP A 3 -8.34 13.72 7.29
CA ASP A 3 -6.95 13.23 7.18
C ASP A 3 -6.44 13.21 5.74
N VAL A 4 -7.36 13.30 4.76
CA VAL A 4 -7.05 13.28 3.33
C VAL A 4 -7.64 14.50 2.63
N PHE A 5 -6.98 14.96 1.57
CA PHE A 5 -7.34 16.15 0.79
C PHE A 5 -7.30 15.88 -0.71
N GLU A 6 -8.11 16.64 -1.45
CA GLU A 6 -7.97 16.69 -2.90
C GLU A 6 -6.70 17.51 -3.26
N GLY A 7 -5.82 16.94 -4.09
CA GLY A 7 -4.60 17.63 -4.54
C GLY A 7 -3.46 17.66 -3.51
N GLU A 8 -3.35 16.64 -2.66
CA GLU A 8 -2.28 16.50 -1.67
C GLU A 8 -0.87 16.74 -2.27
N PRO A 9 0.04 17.39 -1.52
CA PRO A 9 -0.07 17.76 -0.10
C PRO A 9 -0.74 19.12 0.15
N LYS A 10 -1.28 19.77 -0.88
CA LYS A 10 -1.94 21.08 -0.73
C LYS A 10 -3.29 20.91 -0.06
N VAL A 11 -3.60 21.80 0.87
CA VAL A 11 -4.91 21.90 1.53
C VAL A 11 -5.62 23.14 0.99
N HIS A 12 -6.93 23.05 0.77
CA HIS A 12 -7.72 24.22 0.38
C HIS A 12 -7.65 25.29 1.48
N PRO A 13 -7.25 26.54 1.16
CA PRO A 13 -6.97 27.57 2.16
C PRO A 13 -8.17 27.87 3.06
N ASP A 14 -9.39 27.84 2.51
CA ASP A 14 -10.61 28.08 3.31
C ASP A 14 -10.78 27.08 4.44
N LEU A 15 -10.35 25.81 4.28
CA LEU A 15 -10.42 24.80 5.34
C LEU A 15 -9.56 25.15 6.56
N LEU A 16 -8.50 25.93 6.38
CA LEU A 16 -7.63 26.41 7.47
C LEU A 16 -8.30 27.52 8.31
N THR A 17 -9.35 28.15 7.78
CA THR A 17 -10.03 29.28 8.43
C THR A 17 -11.25 28.84 9.26
N VAL A 18 -11.71 27.61 9.07
CA VAL A 18 -12.93 27.09 9.71
C VAL A 18 -12.63 26.64 11.15
N PRO A 19 -13.18 27.29 12.18
CA PRO A 19 -12.77 27.09 13.58
C PRO A 19 -13.22 25.73 14.17
N ASN A 20 -14.17 25.06 13.54
CA ASN A 20 -14.74 23.78 13.99
C ASN A 20 -14.23 22.57 13.19
N VAL A 21 -13.12 22.71 12.47
CA VAL A 21 -12.53 21.64 11.67
C VAL A 21 -11.13 21.28 12.18
N VAL A 22 -10.88 19.98 12.31
CA VAL A 22 -9.55 19.42 12.61
C VAL A 22 -9.00 18.80 11.34
N LEU A 23 -7.76 19.14 11.00
CA LEU A 23 -7.07 18.66 9.81
C LEU A 23 -5.81 17.90 10.25
N THR A 24 -5.58 16.72 9.68
CA THR A 24 -4.38 15.91 9.91
C THR A 24 -3.70 15.59 8.58
N PRO A 25 -2.36 15.54 8.52
CA PRO A 25 -1.64 15.45 7.25
C PRO A 25 -1.42 13.99 6.80
N HIS A 26 -2.51 13.28 6.48
CA HIS A 26 -2.47 11.89 5.99
C HIS A 26 -1.69 10.95 6.94
N ILE A 27 -2.03 10.99 8.23
CA ILE A 27 -1.34 10.26 9.29
C ILE A 27 -2.16 9.11 9.90
N ALA A 28 -3.32 8.75 9.33
CA ALA A 28 -4.17 7.67 9.85
C ALA A 28 -3.41 6.35 10.09
N SER A 29 -2.50 5.97 9.18
CA SER A 29 -1.67 4.76 9.31
C SER A 29 -0.29 5.01 9.90
N ALA A 30 0.08 6.26 10.21
CA ALA A 30 1.45 6.69 10.48
C ALA A 30 1.96 6.36 11.90
N THR A 31 1.51 5.27 12.51
CA THR A 31 2.11 4.74 13.74
C THR A 31 3.28 3.83 13.41
N ARG A 32 4.29 3.75 14.30
CA ARG A 32 5.44 2.84 14.08
C ARG A 32 5.01 1.38 13.89
N PRO A 33 4.14 0.79 14.73
CA PRO A 33 3.72 -0.60 14.54
C PRO A 33 2.98 -0.82 13.21
N THR A 34 2.04 0.05 12.85
CA THR A 34 1.27 -0.08 11.61
C THR A 34 2.17 0.05 10.38
N ARG A 35 3.05 1.05 10.34
CA ARG A 35 3.96 1.25 9.20
C ARG A 35 4.96 0.11 9.06
N LEU A 36 5.46 -0.45 10.17
CA LEU A 36 6.33 -1.63 10.15
C LEU A 36 5.59 -2.87 9.63
N ALA A 37 4.36 -3.11 10.08
CA ALA A 37 3.56 -4.23 9.59
C ALA A 37 3.26 -4.11 8.09
N MET A 38 2.92 -2.91 7.60
CA MET A 38 2.73 -2.65 6.17
C MET A 38 4.01 -2.89 5.36
N ALA A 39 5.17 -2.45 5.87
CA ALA A 39 6.46 -2.66 5.22
C ALA A 39 6.82 -4.16 5.14
N ASN A 40 6.61 -4.90 6.23
CA ASN A 40 6.82 -6.35 6.27
C ASN A 40 5.90 -7.06 5.28
N LEU A 41 4.60 -6.73 5.26
CA LEU A 41 3.65 -7.32 4.30
C LEU A 41 4.08 -7.07 2.84
N ALA A 42 4.59 -5.88 2.52
CA ALA A 42 5.11 -5.57 1.20
C ALA A 42 6.33 -6.43 0.83
N ALA A 43 7.28 -6.60 1.77
CA ALA A 43 8.45 -7.45 1.57
C ALA A 43 8.07 -8.93 1.44
N ASP A 44 7.17 -9.42 2.28
CA ASP A 44 6.68 -10.80 2.29
C ASP A 44 5.95 -11.15 0.97
N ASN A 45 5.15 -10.22 0.44
CA ASN A 45 4.54 -10.36 -0.88
C ASN A 45 5.59 -10.52 -2.00
N LEU A 46 6.68 -9.74 -1.97
CA LEU A 46 7.76 -9.83 -2.95
C LEU A 46 8.50 -11.16 -2.84
N ILE A 47 8.84 -11.59 -1.63
CA ILE A 47 9.49 -12.88 -1.38
C ILE A 47 8.60 -14.02 -1.87
N ALA A 48 7.31 -14.00 -1.54
CA ALA A 48 6.37 -15.01 -1.98
C ALA A 48 6.36 -15.12 -3.51
N PHE A 49 6.20 -13.99 -4.22
CA PHE A 49 6.19 -13.98 -5.68
C PHE A 49 7.48 -14.52 -6.31
N LEU A 50 8.65 -14.03 -5.87
CA LEU A 50 9.94 -14.42 -6.41
C LEU A 50 10.30 -15.88 -6.10
N THR A 51 9.74 -16.45 -5.04
CA THR A 51 9.90 -17.88 -4.70
C THR A 51 8.85 -18.79 -5.33
N GLY A 52 8.02 -18.26 -6.24
CA GLY A 52 6.98 -19.01 -6.94
C GLY A 52 5.75 -19.34 -6.10
N LYS A 53 5.58 -18.67 -4.95
CA LYS A 53 4.37 -18.71 -4.13
C LYS A 53 3.44 -17.56 -4.52
N LEU A 54 2.17 -17.68 -4.17
CA LEU A 54 1.22 -16.58 -4.32
C LEU A 54 1.50 -15.49 -3.27
N PRO A 55 1.50 -14.19 -3.64
CA PRO A 55 1.48 -13.09 -2.69
C PRO A 55 0.27 -13.21 -1.74
N PHE A 56 0.42 -12.68 -0.53
CA PHE A 56 -0.62 -12.66 0.51
C PHE A 56 -1.76 -11.69 0.20
N SER A 57 -1.48 -10.57 -0.47
CA SER A 57 -2.47 -9.53 -0.77
C SER A 57 -2.41 -9.08 -2.24
N PRO A 58 -2.70 -9.97 -3.20
CA PRO A 58 -2.72 -9.61 -4.62
C PRO A 58 -3.98 -8.80 -4.95
N LEU A 59 -3.83 -7.68 -5.67
CA LEU A 59 -4.99 -6.87 -6.11
C LEU A 59 -5.73 -7.51 -7.28
N ASN A 60 -4.97 -8.08 -8.22
CA ASN A 60 -5.48 -8.90 -9.30
C ASN A 60 -5.05 -10.33 -9.05
N THR A 61 -5.88 -11.31 -9.40
CA THR A 61 -5.43 -12.69 -9.45
C THR A 61 -4.18 -12.76 -10.32
N PRO A 62 -3.00 -13.07 -9.76
CA PRO A 62 -1.82 -13.25 -10.58
C PRO A 62 -2.16 -14.38 -11.54
N LEU A 63 -2.08 -14.13 -12.85
CA LEU A 63 -2.24 -15.19 -13.83
C LEU A 63 -1.26 -16.29 -13.40
N ALA A 64 -1.81 -17.39 -12.89
CA ALA A 64 -1.02 -18.51 -12.42
C ALA A 64 -0.03 -18.83 -13.54
N GLN A 65 1.27 -18.79 -13.21
CA GLN A 65 2.39 -18.92 -14.12
C GLN A 65 2.05 -19.81 -15.33
N SER A 66 1.60 -19.21 -16.43
CA SER A 66 1.42 -19.89 -17.71
C SER A 66 2.77 -20.17 -18.40
N ASN A 67 3.90 -19.84 -17.74
CA ASN A 67 5.25 -20.01 -18.25
C ASN A 67 6.19 -20.72 -17.27
N ARG A 68 5.80 -21.93 -16.82
CA ARG A 68 6.75 -22.96 -16.36
C ARG A 68 6.76 -24.19 -17.28
N ALA A 69 6.62 -23.94 -18.58
CA ALA A 69 6.99 -24.88 -19.66
C ALA A 69 8.20 -24.36 -20.46
N LEU A 70 9.12 -23.65 -19.80
CA LEU A 70 10.43 -23.31 -20.36
C LEU A 70 11.48 -23.69 -19.31
N SER A 71 12.30 -24.69 -19.67
CA SER A 71 13.40 -25.34 -18.93
C SER A 71 13.01 -26.47 -17.94
N ALA A 72 12.68 -27.63 -18.48
CA ALA A 72 13.18 -28.91 -17.94
C ALA A 72 14.49 -29.25 -18.69
N PRO A 73 15.50 -29.85 -18.02
CA PRO A 73 16.79 -30.15 -18.63
C PRO A 73 16.71 -31.40 -19.52
N ASP A 74 17.41 -31.36 -20.67
CA ASP A 74 17.95 -32.55 -21.34
C ASP A 74 19.41 -32.75 -20.88
#